data_AF-A0A9E1UAI1-F1
#
_entry.id   AF-A0A9E1UAI1-F1
#
_cell.length_a   1.000
_cell.length_b   1.000
_cell.length_c   1.000
_cell.angle_alpha   90.00
_cell.angle_beta   90.00
_cell.angle_gamma   90.00
#
_symmetry.space_group_name_H-M   'P 1'
#
loop_
_entity.id
_entity.type
_entity.pdbx_description
1 polymer ?
#
loop_
_entity_poly.entity_id
_entity_poly.type
_entity_poly.pdbx_seq_one_letter_code
_entity_poly.pdbx_strand_id
1 'polypeptide(L)'
;MSSRLSHNSKSLQKIITSFLMVAFLFSAVPAFAKNIKVPFTSQAPYGYWGQPWQDACEETVIAMIDNFYRNKSLDNRQVAREEILKILNIKNKTFGWSLDEDANKIVKLINDFLPWEARIVDNPSLEQIKSEIDNNRPIILPAHGKYLHNPHFANGGPQYHTIVLSGYDDKTSEFITHEPGTRYGENYRYTYQTIMNAMHDYLPANNTKNGSKIAIFTQKELVTSKNADGDSDKLRKADELKHGTITWLSDSDGDGFADGEEVKTGFLPTVAEMRLPNDSLIKSANNPKVYLLKNNRKHHILNEQVFLNHGWWWNQIKTVSNMFLNSLEERELIDN
;
A
#
# COMPACT_ATOMS: atom_id res chain seq x y z
N MET A 1 -28.58 -81.76 -66.64
CA MET A 1 -27.83 -82.78 -65.87
C MET A 1 -26.45 -82.22 -65.56
N SER A 2 -25.97 -82.45 -64.35
CA SER A 2 -24.92 -81.71 -63.65
C SER A 2 -23.50 -82.28 -63.84
N SER A 3 -22.51 -81.43 -63.57
CA SER A 3 -21.13 -81.71 -63.06
C SER A 3 -20.06 -82.01 -64.13
N ARG A 4 -18.77 -81.59 -64.04
CA ARG A 4 -17.83 -81.28 -62.94
C ARG A 4 -16.74 -80.25 -63.41
N LEU A 5 -16.37 -79.27 -62.59
CA LEU A 5 -15.14 -79.08 -61.76
C LEU A 5 -13.79 -78.81 -62.46
N SER A 6 -13.10 -77.72 -62.04
CA SER A 6 -11.64 -77.61 -61.74
C SER A 6 -11.20 -76.13 -61.80
N HIS A 7 -11.17 -75.34 -60.70
CA HIS A 7 -10.09 -75.10 -59.71
C HIS A 7 -8.93 -74.13 -60.11
N ASN A 8 -8.54 -73.34 -59.09
CA ASN A 8 -7.38 -72.41 -58.93
C ASN A 8 -7.51 -70.97 -59.47
N SER A 9 -7.08 -69.92 -58.77
CA SER A 9 -6.61 -69.75 -57.38
C SER A 9 -6.47 -68.25 -57.03
N LYS A 10 -6.77 -67.92 -55.76
CA LYS A 10 -6.15 -66.89 -54.88
C LYS A 10 -6.04 -65.43 -55.36
N SER A 11 -6.74 -64.53 -54.64
CA SER A 11 -6.11 -63.62 -53.66
C SER A 11 -7.18 -62.86 -52.85
N LEU A 12 -7.21 -63.09 -51.53
CA LEU A 12 -7.99 -62.32 -50.56
C LEU A 12 -7.25 -61.02 -50.22
N GLN A 13 -7.82 -59.86 -50.55
CA GLN A 13 -7.46 -58.59 -49.91
C GLN A 13 -8.34 -58.40 -48.67
N LYS A 14 -7.75 -58.52 -47.48
CA LYS A 14 -8.38 -58.08 -46.22
C LYS A 14 -8.12 -56.58 -46.05
N ILE A 15 -9.18 -55.79 -46.12
CA ILE A 15 -9.17 -54.38 -45.70
C ILE A 15 -9.19 -54.37 -44.17
N ILE A 16 -8.09 -53.94 -43.56
CA ILE A 16 -8.01 -53.65 -42.12
C ILE A 16 -8.10 -52.13 -42.00
N THR A 17 -9.28 -51.61 -41.65
CA THR A 17 -9.47 -50.23 -41.23
C THR A 17 -8.95 -50.09 -39.79
N SER A 18 -7.73 -49.57 -39.64
CA SER A 18 -7.14 -49.25 -38.34
C SER A 18 -7.74 -47.94 -37.83
N PHE A 19 -8.60 -48.01 -36.83
CA PHE A 19 -9.09 -46.85 -36.09
C PHE A 19 -7.99 -46.41 -35.11
N LEU A 20 -7.25 -45.36 -35.46
CA LEU A 20 -6.23 -44.78 -34.58
C LEU A 20 -6.93 -43.94 -33.51
N MET A 21 -7.21 -44.54 -32.35
CA MET A 21 -7.75 -43.82 -31.19
C MET A 21 -6.60 -43.01 -30.57
N VAL A 22 -6.49 -41.73 -30.97
CA VAL A 22 -5.56 -40.78 -30.35
C VAL A 22 -6.05 -40.50 -28.94
N ALA A 23 -5.45 -41.19 -27.96
CA ALA A 23 -5.65 -40.87 -26.55
C ALA A 23 -4.96 -39.54 -26.26
N PHE A 24 -5.73 -38.45 -26.22
CA PHE A 24 -5.29 -37.19 -25.62
C PHE A 24 -5.13 -37.44 -24.11
N LEU A 25 -3.89 -37.72 -23.69
CA LEU A 25 -3.49 -37.62 -22.30
C LEU A 25 -3.59 -36.15 -21.90
N PHE A 26 -4.74 -35.75 -21.35
CA PHE A 26 -4.85 -34.50 -20.61
C PHE A 26 -3.99 -34.63 -19.36
N SER A 27 -2.75 -34.16 -19.42
CA SER A 27 -1.97 -33.89 -18.20
C SER A 27 -2.72 -32.83 -17.41
N ALA A 28 -3.30 -33.21 -16.27
CA ALA A 28 -3.93 -32.26 -15.36
C ALA A 28 -2.90 -31.19 -15.00
N VAL A 29 -3.16 -29.94 -15.38
CA VAL A 29 -2.35 -28.79 -14.94
C VAL A 29 -2.40 -28.78 -13.41
N PRO A 30 -1.26 -28.72 -12.71
CA PRO A 30 -1.27 -28.71 -11.26
C PRO A 30 -2.09 -27.52 -10.75
N ALA A 31 -3.13 -27.80 -9.97
CA ALA A 31 -3.93 -26.75 -9.32
C ALA A 31 -3.07 -26.05 -8.28
N PHE A 32 -2.91 -24.74 -8.41
CA PHE A 32 -2.15 -23.92 -7.49
C PHE A 32 -3.09 -23.06 -6.65
N ALA A 33 -2.67 -22.78 -5.42
CA ALA A 33 -3.38 -21.87 -4.53
C ALA A 33 -2.37 -21.04 -3.76
N LYS A 34 -2.68 -19.76 -3.59
CA LYS A 34 -1.86 -18.84 -2.81
C LYS A 34 -2.74 -17.87 -2.04
N ASN A 35 -2.33 -17.54 -0.82
CA ASN A 35 -2.97 -16.49 -0.03
C ASN A 35 -1.90 -15.62 0.66
N ILE A 36 -1.90 -14.33 0.37
CA ILE A 36 -1.07 -13.32 1.03
C ILE A 36 -1.79 -12.90 2.31
N LYS A 37 -1.07 -12.89 3.43
CA LYS A 37 -1.60 -12.42 4.73
C LYS A 37 -1.63 -10.89 4.80
N VAL A 38 -2.52 -10.28 4.04
CA VAL A 38 -2.82 -8.83 4.14
C VAL A 38 -3.66 -8.61 5.41
N PRO A 39 -3.34 -7.61 6.26
CA PRO A 39 -4.17 -7.30 7.42
C PRO A 39 -5.52 -6.77 6.98
N PHE A 40 -6.58 -7.17 7.68
CA PHE A 40 -7.95 -6.80 7.33
C PHE A 40 -8.52 -5.74 8.27
N THR A 41 -9.31 -4.83 7.71
CA THR A 41 -10.30 -4.04 8.45
C THR A 41 -11.51 -3.74 7.56
N SER A 42 -12.68 -3.57 8.18
CA SER A 42 -13.82 -2.96 7.49
C SER A 42 -13.60 -1.44 7.38
N GLN A 43 -14.18 -0.83 6.33
CA GLN A 43 -14.22 0.63 6.17
C GLN A 43 -14.98 1.33 7.29
N ALA A 44 -15.80 0.61 8.05
CA ALA A 44 -16.42 1.11 9.27
C ALA A 44 -15.87 0.33 10.49
N PRO A 45 -14.67 0.67 11.03
CA PRO A 45 -14.04 -0.11 12.10
C PRO A 45 -14.90 -0.32 13.35
N TYR A 46 -15.79 0.63 13.65
CA TYR A 46 -16.74 0.59 14.77
C TYR A 46 -18.17 0.21 14.35
N GLY A 47 -18.41 -0.11 13.08
CA GLY A 47 -19.72 -0.46 12.54
C GLY A 47 -20.68 0.72 12.31
N TYR A 48 -20.19 1.95 12.36
CA TYR A 48 -20.95 3.14 11.99
C TYR A 48 -20.78 3.42 10.48
N TRP A 49 -21.90 3.39 9.74
CA TRP A 49 -21.94 3.46 8.27
C TRP A 49 -22.35 4.83 7.72
N GLY A 50 -22.17 5.90 8.49
CA GLY A 50 -22.29 7.27 8.00
C GLY A 50 -20.95 7.84 7.53
N GLN A 51 -20.96 9.05 6.97
CA GLN A 51 -19.75 9.74 6.52
C GLN A 51 -18.69 9.87 7.65
N PRO A 52 -17.39 9.74 7.33
CA PRO A 52 -16.83 9.46 6.00
C PRO A 52 -16.88 7.96 5.61
N TRP A 53 -17.23 7.08 6.53
CA TRP A 53 -17.08 5.62 6.39
C TRP A 53 -17.97 4.98 5.33
N GLN A 54 -19.01 5.68 4.86
CA GLN A 54 -19.89 5.18 3.81
C GLN A 54 -19.15 5.02 2.48
N ASP A 55 -18.21 5.92 2.19
CA ASP A 55 -17.50 6.01 0.91
C ASP A 55 -15.97 6.04 1.15
N ALA A 56 -15.50 5.26 2.13
CA ALA A 56 -14.08 5.18 2.50
C ALA A 56 -13.42 3.89 1.96
N CYS A 57 -13.95 3.28 0.90
CA CYS A 57 -13.52 1.94 0.48
C CYS A 57 -12.10 1.96 -0.10
N GLU A 58 -11.76 2.99 -0.87
CA GLU A 58 -10.45 3.26 -1.45
C GLU A 58 -9.40 3.49 -0.36
N GLU A 59 -9.70 4.37 0.61
CA GLU A 59 -8.81 4.64 1.73
C GLU A 59 -8.57 3.39 2.57
N THR A 60 -9.59 2.56 2.72
CA THR A 60 -9.49 1.32 3.50
C THR A 60 -8.62 0.28 2.81
N VAL A 61 -8.76 0.08 1.49
CA VAL A 61 -7.88 -0.86 0.77
C VAL A 61 -6.44 -0.36 0.71
N ILE A 62 -6.24 0.95 0.57
CA ILE A 62 -4.91 1.57 0.62
C ILE A 62 -4.30 1.36 2.02
N ALA A 63 -5.07 1.58 3.09
CA ALA A 63 -4.61 1.34 4.46
C ALA A 63 -4.25 -0.14 4.71
N MET A 64 -5.04 -1.10 4.22
CA MET A 64 -4.74 -2.53 4.34
C MET A 64 -3.40 -2.88 3.67
N ILE A 65 -3.18 -2.42 2.44
CA ILE A 65 -1.94 -2.69 1.69
C ILE A 65 -0.74 -1.94 2.27
N ASP A 66 -0.92 -0.70 2.71
CA ASP A 66 0.14 0.08 3.36
C ASP A 66 0.62 -0.60 4.66
N ASN A 67 -0.31 -1.13 5.46
CA ASN A 67 0.03 -1.89 6.67
C ASN A 67 0.66 -3.26 6.33
N PHE A 68 0.24 -3.90 5.24
CA PHE A 68 0.92 -5.11 4.73
C PHE A 68 2.40 -4.82 4.41
N TYR A 69 2.71 -3.80 3.62
CA TYR A 69 4.10 -3.50 3.25
C TYR A 69 4.96 -3.02 4.42
N ARG A 70 4.34 -2.42 5.44
CA ARG A 70 4.97 -2.02 6.72
C ARG A 70 5.02 -3.13 7.77
N ASN A 71 4.49 -4.33 7.49
CA ASN A 71 4.36 -5.44 8.45
C ASN A 71 3.64 -5.03 9.76
N LYS A 72 2.54 -4.26 9.65
CA LYS A 72 1.72 -3.83 10.79
C LYS A 72 0.35 -4.51 10.77
N SER A 73 -0.22 -4.71 11.95
CA SER A 73 -1.56 -5.27 12.14
C SER A 73 -2.64 -4.17 12.16
N LEU A 74 -3.84 -4.52 11.71
CA LEU A 74 -5.06 -3.71 11.78
C LEU A 74 -6.12 -4.30 12.73
N ASP A 75 -5.75 -5.27 13.58
CA ASP A 75 -6.68 -5.94 14.50
C ASP A 75 -7.29 -4.98 15.54
N ASN A 76 -6.59 -3.88 15.83
CA ASN A 76 -7.08 -2.82 16.71
C ASN A 76 -7.91 -1.81 15.90
N ARG A 77 -9.20 -1.68 16.24
CA ARG A 77 -10.15 -0.76 15.57
C ARG A 77 -9.73 0.71 15.61
N GLN A 78 -9.05 1.16 16.66
CA GLN A 78 -8.56 2.53 16.76
C GLN A 78 -7.41 2.74 15.76
N VAL A 79 -6.47 1.79 15.67
CA VAL A 79 -5.39 1.83 14.67
C VAL A 79 -5.96 1.81 13.27
N ALA A 80 -6.93 0.93 12.99
CA ALA A 80 -7.59 0.89 11.69
C ALA A 80 -8.29 2.21 11.34
N ARG A 81 -8.99 2.82 12.30
CA ARG A 81 -9.61 4.14 12.15
C ARG A 81 -8.57 5.21 11.79
N GLU A 82 -7.46 5.25 12.51
CA GLU A 82 -6.40 6.24 12.31
C GLU A 82 -5.72 6.09 10.94
N GLU A 83 -5.40 4.86 10.54
CA GLU A 83 -4.77 4.56 9.25
C GLU A 83 -5.72 4.93 8.07
N ILE A 84 -7.03 4.66 8.17
CA ILE A 84 -8.01 5.08 7.16
C ILE A 84 -8.12 6.62 7.12
N LEU A 85 -8.27 7.28 8.26
CA LEU A 85 -8.42 8.74 8.33
C LEU A 85 -7.16 9.46 7.85
N LYS A 86 -5.98 8.87 8.03
CA LYS A 86 -4.73 9.38 7.47
C LYS A 86 -4.81 9.46 5.94
N ILE A 87 -5.18 8.36 5.27
CA ILE A 87 -5.29 8.35 3.80
C ILE A 87 -6.37 9.35 3.33
N LEU A 88 -7.51 9.40 4.03
CA LEU A 88 -8.59 10.35 3.74
C LEU A 88 -8.13 11.81 3.86
N ASN A 89 -7.32 12.13 4.88
CA ASN A 89 -6.79 13.47 5.08
C ASN A 89 -5.78 13.85 3.99
N ILE A 90 -4.91 12.93 3.59
CA ILE A 90 -3.99 13.13 2.46
C ILE A 90 -4.82 13.41 1.19
N LYS A 91 -5.78 12.52 0.87
CA LYS A 91 -6.69 12.68 -0.28
C LYS A 91 -7.34 14.05 -0.31
N ASN A 92 -8.01 14.44 0.78
CA ASN A 92 -8.78 15.67 0.84
C ASN A 92 -7.90 16.92 0.73
N LYS A 93 -6.67 16.88 1.25
CA LYS A 93 -5.71 17.99 1.06
C LYS A 93 -5.22 18.08 -0.38
N THR A 94 -4.97 16.95 -1.04
CA THR A 94 -4.40 16.93 -2.40
C THR A 94 -5.46 17.19 -3.47
N PHE A 95 -6.64 16.60 -3.38
CA PHE A 95 -7.65 16.61 -4.44
C PHE A 95 -8.94 17.34 -4.07
N GLY A 96 -9.07 17.81 -2.82
CA GLY A 96 -10.33 18.28 -2.28
C GLY A 96 -11.27 17.14 -1.89
N TRP A 97 -12.47 17.49 -1.44
CA TRP A 97 -13.45 16.50 -0.99
C TRP A 97 -14.14 15.81 -2.17
N SER A 98 -14.24 14.50 -2.07
CA SER A 98 -14.90 13.58 -3.00
C SER A 98 -15.43 12.36 -2.23
N LEU A 99 -16.47 11.73 -2.77
CA LEU A 99 -16.98 10.46 -2.24
C LEU A 99 -16.12 9.31 -2.75
N ASP A 100 -16.07 9.14 -4.06
CA ASP A 100 -15.34 8.06 -4.73
C ASP A 100 -14.20 8.61 -5.59
N GLU A 101 -13.17 7.79 -5.80
CA GLU A 101 -12.04 8.09 -6.67
C GLU A 101 -11.80 7.03 -7.75
N ASP A 102 -11.39 7.51 -8.92
CA ASP A 102 -10.93 6.67 -10.02
C ASP A 102 -9.50 6.14 -9.78
N ALA A 103 -9.11 5.17 -10.61
CA ALA A 103 -7.81 4.53 -10.52
C ALA A 103 -6.64 5.51 -10.67
N ASN A 104 -6.79 6.57 -11.48
CA ASN A 104 -5.73 7.57 -11.67
C ASN A 104 -5.44 8.32 -10.37
N LYS A 105 -6.49 8.75 -9.67
CA LYS A 105 -6.32 9.43 -8.38
C LYS A 105 -5.83 8.50 -7.28
N ILE A 106 -6.30 7.24 -7.23
CA ILE A 106 -5.78 6.23 -6.29
C ILE A 106 -4.27 6.05 -6.51
N VAL A 107 -3.84 5.81 -7.76
CA VAL A 107 -2.41 5.62 -8.09
C VAL A 107 -1.60 6.88 -7.84
N LYS A 108 -2.13 8.06 -8.16
CA LYS A 108 -1.46 9.34 -7.86
C LYS A 108 -1.25 9.51 -6.36
N LEU A 109 -2.27 9.27 -5.53
CA LEU A 109 -2.14 9.36 -4.08
C LEU A 109 -1.05 8.42 -3.54
N ILE A 110 -1.06 7.16 -3.96
CA ILE A 110 -0.06 6.17 -3.53
C ILE A 110 1.35 6.61 -3.94
N ASN A 111 1.51 6.95 -5.22
CA ASN A 111 2.82 7.23 -5.79
C ASN A 111 3.41 8.55 -5.29
N ASP A 112 2.59 9.54 -4.97
CA ASP A 112 3.07 10.79 -4.39
C ASP A 112 3.40 10.63 -2.89
N PHE A 113 2.61 9.88 -2.12
CA PHE A 113 2.60 10.00 -0.66
C PHE A 113 2.87 8.74 0.17
N LEU A 114 2.97 7.54 -0.41
CA LEU A 114 3.12 6.31 0.39
C LEU A 114 4.45 5.60 0.13
N PRO A 115 5.06 4.88 1.09
CA PRO A 115 6.40 4.29 0.96
C PRO A 115 6.48 3.05 0.04
N TRP A 116 5.51 2.90 -0.85
CA TRP A 116 5.36 1.85 -1.85
C TRP A 116 4.72 2.47 -3.10
N GLU A 117 4.59 1.70 -4.18
CA GLU A 117 4.07 2.24 -5.44
C GLU A 117 3.00 1.36 -6.09
N ALA A 118 2.27 1.97 -7.00
CA ALA A 118 1.20 1.33 -7.75
C ALA A 118 1.21 1.74 -9.23
N ARG A 119 0.65 0.88 -10.07
CA ARG A 119 0.43 1.13 -11.50
C ARG A 119 -0.93 0.62 -11.93
N ILE A 120 -1.56 1.34 -12.86
CA ILE A 120 -2.79 0.90 -13.52
C ILE A 120 -2.43 -0.15 -14.57
N VAL A 121 -3.22 -1.22 -14.63
CA VAL A 121 -3.18 -2.19 -15.72
C VAL A 121 -4.56 -2.26 -16.35
N ASP A 122 -4.63 -1.93 -17.64
CA ASP A 122 -5.85 -2.02 -18.43
C ASP A 122 -6.15 -3.47 -18.80
N ASN A 123 -7.41 -3.87 -18.61
CA ASN A 123 -7.97 -5.17 -18.91
C ASN A 123 -7.02 -6.33 -18.57
N PRO A 124 -6.55 -6.44 -17.31
CA PRO A 124 -5.58 -7.44 -16.92
C PRO A 124 -6.14 -8.84 -17.12
N SER A 125 -5.30 -9.77 -17.56
CA SER A 125 -5.61 -11.20 -17.62
C SER A 125 -5.61 -11.83 -16.22
N LEU A 126 -6.28 -12.98 -16.09
CA LEU A 126 -6.27 -13.79 -14.88
C LEU A 126 -4.83 -14.16 -14.47
N GLU A 127 -3.98 -14.48 -15.45
CA GLU A 127 -2.59 -14.87 -15.27
C GLU A 127 -1.72 -13.71 -14.77
N GLN A 128 -1.97 -12.48 -15.24
CA GLN A 128 -1.29 -11.30 -14.73
C GLN A 128 -1.65 -11.04 -13.25
N ILE A 129 -2.93 -11.17 -12.90
CA ILE A 129 -3.40 -11.01 -11.52
C ILE A 129 -2.75 -12.07 -10.60
N LYS A 130 -2.77 -13.34 -11.02
CA LYS A 130 -2.12 -14.44 -10.27
C LYS A 130 -0.63 -14.21 -10.12
N SER A 131 0.06 -13.76 -11.17
CA SER A 131 1.50 -13.48 -11.13
C SER A 131 1.85 -12.43 -10.08
N GLU A 132 1.07 -11.35 -9.93
CA GLU A 132 1.30 -10.39 -8.84
C GLU A 132 1.12 -11.04 -7.46
N ILE A 133 0.06 -11.83 -7.28
CA ILE A 133 -0.18 -12.57 -6.04
C ILE A 133 0.98 -13.54 -5.75
N ASP A 134 1.49 -14.26 -6.75
CA ASP A 134 2.65 -15.16 -6.68
C ASP A 134 3.93 -14.46 -6.28
N ASN A 135 4.03 -13.16 -6.54
CA ASN A 135 5.14 -12.33 -6.11
C ASN A 135 4.88 -11.57 -4.78
N ASN A 136 3.85 -11.95 -4.02
CA ASN A 136 3.46 -11.33 -2.74
C ASN A 136 3.05 -9.86 -2.89
N ARG A 137 2.43 -9.53 -4.02
CA ARG A 137 1.93 -8.18 -4.32
C ARG A 137 0.41 -8.20 -4.35
N PRO A 138 -0.27 -7.74 -3.28
CA PRO A 138 -1.72 -7.63 -3.29
C PRO A 138 -2.17 -6.58 -4.32
N ILE A 139 -3.39 -6.73 -4.80
CA ILE A 139 -3.93 -5.88 -5.88
C ILE A 139 -5.09 -5.08 -5.32
N ILE A 140 -5.17 -3.80 -5.68
CA ILE A 140 -6.37 -2.99 -5.49
C ILE A 140 -7.25 -3.16 -6.72
N LEU A 141 -8.52 -3.52 -6.51
CA LEU A 141 -9.47 -3.77 -7.58
C LEU A 141 -10.70 -2.86 -7.43
N PRO A 142 -10.77 -1.77 -8.23
CA PRO A 142 -11.99 -1.04 -8.50
C PRO A 142 -13.04 -1.92 -9.18
N ALA A 143 -14.28 -1.85 -8.71
CA ALA A 143 -15.36 -2.73 -9.14
C ALA A 143 -16.72 -2.04 -9.17
N HIS A 144 -17.57 -2.50 -10.09
CA HIS A 144 -19.01 -2.31 -10.01
C HIS A 144 -19.57 -3.21 -8.90
N GLY A 145 -19.86 -2.61 -7.74
CA GLY A 145 -20.20 -3.37 -6.52
C GLY A 145 -21.41 -4.30 -6.65
N LYS A 146 -22.38 -3.96 -7.51
CA LYS A 146 -23.54 -4.83 -7.78
C LYS A 146 -23.15 -6.14 -8.46
N TYR A 147 -22.13 -6.12 -9.32
CA TYR A 147 -21.67 -7.31 -10.05
C TYR A 147 -20.86 -8.29 -9.18
N LEU A 148 -20.50 -7.90 -7.96
CA LEU A 148 -19.91 -8.81 -6.97
C LEU A 148 -20.93 -9.81 -6.42
N HIS A 149 -22.22 -9.47 -6.44
CA HIS A 149 -23.32 -10.31 -5.90
C HIS A 149 -23.07 -10.75 -4.44
N ASN A 150 -22.41 -9.91 -3.63
CA ASN A 150 -22.10 -10.24 -2.25
C ASN A 150 -23.40 -10.20 -1.39
N PRO A 151 -23.81 -11.31 -0.77
CA PRO A 151 -25.06 -11.38 0.00
C PRO A 151 -25.01 -10.58 1.31
N HIS A 152 -23.83 -10.15 1.75
CA HIS A 152 -23.68 -9.30 2.94
C HIS A 152 -23.95 -7.82 2.66
N PHE A 153 -24.12 -7.43 1.39
CA PHE A 153 -24.43 -6.05 1.04
C PHE A 153 -25.92 -5.75 1.08
N ALA A 154 -26.26 -4.60 1.67
CA ALA A 154 -27.58 -4.03 1.54
C ALA A 154 -27.87 -3.68 0.06
N ASN A 155 -29.12 -3.89 -0.36
CA ASN A 155 -29.60 -3.60 -1.71
C ASN A 155 -28.77 -4.26 -2.84
N GLY A 156 -28.02 -5.33 -2.55
CA GLY A 156 -27.18 -6.02 -3.53
C GLY A 156 -25.85 -5.32 -3.85
N GLY A 157 -25.40 -4.35 -3.05
CA GLY A 157 -24.08 -3.71 -3.21
C GLY A 157 -24.12 -2.23 -3.61
N PRO A 158 -23.01 -1.49 -3.47
CA PRO A 158 -22.90 -0.13 -3.99
C PRO A 158 -22.73 -0.13 -5.53
N GLN A 159 -22.83 1.05 -6.16
CA GLN A 159 -22.57 1.18 -7.60
C GLN A 159 -21.08 1.11 -7.90
N TYR A 160 -20.26 1.64 -7.01
CA TYR A 160 -18.81 1.54 -7.05
C TYR A 160 -18.30 0.95 -5.74
N HIS A 161 -17.25 0.15 -5.83
CA HIS A 161 -16.55 -0.40 -4.68
C HIS A 161 -15.09 -0.64 -5.03
N THR A 162 -14.25 -0.71 -4.01
CA THR A 162 -12.86 -1.10 -4.17
C THR A 162 -12.51 -2.18 -3.15
N ILE A 163 -11.87 -3.24 -3.62
CA ILE A 163 -11.53 -4.43 -2.81
C ILE A 163 -10.04 -4.77 -2.96
N VAL A 164 -9.50 -5.58 -2.05
CA VAL A 164 -8.15 -6.15 -2.21
C VAL A 164 -8.25 -7.57 -2.73
N LEU A 165 -7.47 -7.92 -3.74
CA LEU A 165 -7.19 -9.33 -4.07
C LEU A 165 -5.89 -9.73 -3.37
N SER A 166 -5.97 -10.74 -2.49
CA SER A 166 -4.86 -11.24 -1.68
C SER A 166 -4.48 -12.67 -2.01
N GLY A 167 -5.34 -13.42 -2.71
CA GLY A 167 -5.08 -14.81 -3.02
C GLY A 167 -5.92 -15.37 -4.15
N TYR A 168 -5.66 -16.63 -4.50
CA TYR A 168 -6.44 -17.41 -5.44
C TYR A 168 -6.37 -18.92 -5.11
N ASP A 169 -7.31 -19.67 -5.65
CA ASP A 169 -7.40 -21.12 -5.54
C ASP A 169 -7.91 -21.71 -6.87
N ASP A 170 -7.02 -22.35 -7.63
CA ASP A 170 -7.36 -22.94 -8.93
C ASP A 170 -8.26 -24.17 -8.82
N LYS A 171 -8.29 -24.82 -7.66
CA LYS A 171 -9.16 -25.98 -7.45
C LYS A 171 -10.62 -25.55 -7.41
N THR A 172 -10.91 -24.39 -6.82
CA THR A 172 -12.26 -23.83 -6.73
C THR A 172 -12.55 -22.74 -7.76
N SER A 173 -11.53 -22.30 -8.51
CA SER A 173 -11.61 -21.18 -9.45
C SER A 173 -12.07 -19.88 -8.78
N GLU A 174 -11.49 -19.58 -7.62
CA GLU A 174 -11.85 -18.45 -6.78
C GLU A 174 -10.65 -17.56 -6.45
N PHE A 175 -10.90 -16.25 -6.41
CA PHE A 175 -10.04 -15.32 -5.71
C PHE A 175 -10.37 -15.29 -4.22
N ILE A 176 -9.35 -15.01 -3.41
CA ILE A 176 -9.45 -14.66 -1.99
C ILE A 176 -9.26 -13.15 -1.90
N THR A 177 -10.19 -12.46 -1.24
CA THR A 177 -10.26 -11.00 -1.20
C THR A 177 -10.40 -10.46 0.21
N HIS A 178 -10.10 -9.16 0.37
CA HIS A 178 -10.55 -8.39 1.52
C HIS A 178 -11.63 -7.39 1.09
N GLU A 179 -12.84 -7.57 1.62
CA GLU A 179 -14.00 -6.72 1.35
C GLU A 179 -14.17 -5.65 2.44
N PRO A 180 -13.80 -4.39 2.21
CA PRO A 180 -13.91 -3.36 3.25
C PRO A 180 -15.37 -3.04 3.58
N GLY A 181 -16.29 -3.20 2.62
CA GLY A 181 -17.72 -2.88 2.74
C GLY A 181 -18.54 -3.79 3.65
N THR A 182 -17.92 -4.74 4.37
CA THR A 182 -18.61 -5.63 5.31
C THR A 182 -17.68 -6.14 6.40
N ARG A 183 -18.24 -6.46 7.58
CA ARG A 183 -17.48 -7.11 8.66
C ARG A 183 -17.09 -8.56 8.36
N TYR A 184 -17.68 -9.16 7.33
CA TYR A 184 -17.40 -10.54 6.88
C TYR A 184 -16.41 -10.57 5.71
N GLY A 185 -15.69 -9.47 5.49
CA GLY A 185 -14.89 -9.27 4.29
C GLY A 185 -13.53 -9.93 4.30
N GLU A 186 -13.06 -10.42 5.46
CA GLU A 186 -11.74 -11.03 5.55
C GLU A 186 -11.67 -12.35 4.80
N ASN A 187 -10.73 -12.46 3.85
CA ASN A 187 -10.55 -13.65 3.01
C ASN A 187 -11.86 -14.10 2.34
N TYR A 188 -12.74 -13.15 2.01
CA TYR A 188 -13.98 -13.43 1.31
C TYR A 188 -13.67 -14.01 -0.08
N ARG A 189 -14.49 -14.95 -0.55
CA ARG A 189 -14.22 -15.68 -1.79
C ARG A 189 -15.21 -15.30 -2.88
N TYR A 190 -14.67 -14.97 -4.04
CA TYR A 190 -15.42 -14.74 -5.26
C TYR A 190 -14.89 -15.63 -6.37
N THR A 191 -15.75 -16.12 -7.25
CA THR A 191 -15.28 -16.84 -8.45
C THR A 191 -14.43 -15.92 -9.32
N TYR A 192 -13.49 -16.50 -10.08
CA TYR A 192 -12.73 -15.76 -11.09
C TYR A 192 -13.67 -14.97 -12.01
N GLN A 193 -14.75 -15.61 -12.49
CA GLN A 193 -15.72 -14.97 -13.38
C GLN A 193 -16.38 -13.75 -12.72
N THR A 194 -16.76 -13.84 -11.45
CA THR A 194 -17.38 -12.73 -10.70
C THR A 194 -16.46 -11.52 -10.66
N ILE A 195 -15.20 -11.73 -10.27
CA ILE A 195 -14.21 -10.64 -10.18
C ILE A 195 -13.91 -10.04 -11.56
N MET A 196 -13.66 -10.87 -12.55
CA MET A 196 -13.34 -10.40 -13.91
C MET A 196 -14.52 -9.69 -14.57
N ASN A 197 -15.76 -9.99 -14.17
CA ASN A 197 -16.96 -9.27 -14.61
C ASN A 197 -17.20 -7.97 -13.84
N ALA A 198 -16.96 -7.96 -12.53
CA ALA A 198 -17.21 -6.80 -11.68
C ALA A 198 -16.14 -5.72 -11.83
N MET A 199 -14.92 -6.06 -12.26
CA MET A 199 -13.80 -5.15 -12.47
C MET A 199 -14.16 -3.99 -13.41
N HIS A 200 -14.25 -2.78 -12.85
CA HIS A 200 -14.58 -1.57 -13.58
C HIS A 200 -14.08 -0.34 -12.80
N ASP A 201 -13.42 0.58 -13.50
CA ASP A 201 -13.02 1.87 -12.93
C ASP A 201 -14.24 2.72 -12.59
N TYR A 202 -14.05 3.63 -11.64
CA TYR A 202 -15.08 4.57 -11.25
C TYR A 202 -15.51 5.45 -12.43
N LEU A 203 -16.82 5.56 -12.62
CA LEU A 203 -17.41 6.63 -13.42
C LEU A 203 -18.52 7.31 -12.63
N PRO A 204 -18.60 8.65 -12.67
CA PRO A 204 -19.61 9.40 -11.92
C PRO A 204 -21.04 9.07 -12.39
N ALA A 205 -22.02 9.54 -11.62
CA ALA A 205 -23.45 9.37 -11.90
C ALA A 205 -23.90 7.90 -11.99
N ASN A 206 -23.36 7.04 -11.12
CA ASN A 206 -23.69 5.61 -11.03
C ASN A 206 -23.42 4.85 -12.35
N ASN A 207 -22.39 5.26 -13.09
CA ASN A 207 -22.10 4.72 -14.42
C ASN A 207 -20.90 3.75 -14.44
N THR A 208 -20.39 3.35 -13.28
CA THR A 208 -19.22 2.46 -13.11
C THR A 208 -19.30 1.19 -13.97
N LYS A 209 -20.48 0.59 -14.20
CA LYS A 209 -20.62 -0.58 -15.10
C LYS A 209 -20.10 -0.37 -16.53
N ASN A 210 -19.94 0.88 -16.95
CA ASN A 210 -19.41 1.28 -18.26
C ASN A 210 -17.96 1.78 -18.17
N GLY A 211 -17.36 1.78 -16.98
CA GLY A 211 -15.96 2.12 -16.75
C GLY A 211 -15.02 1.09 -17.39
N SER A 212 -13.80 1.51 -17.69
CA SER A 212 -12.76 0.61 -18.20
C SER A 212 -12.51 -0.52 -17.21
N LYS A 213 -12.27 -1.73 -17.68
CA LYS A 213 -11.80 -2.81 -16.83
C LYS A 213 -10.34 -2.55 -16.47
N ILE A 214 -10.05 -2.28 -15.21
CA ILE A 214 -8.71 -1.99 -14.73
C ILE A 214 -8.44 -2.71 -13.42
N ALA A 215 -7.17 -2.96 -13.12
CA ALA A 215 -6.72 -3.26 -11.78
C ALA A 215 -5.49 -2.42 -11.44
N ILE A 216 -5.26 -2.20 -10.15
CA ILE A 216 -4.14 -1.42 -9.66
C ILE A 216 -3.15 -2.39 -9.02
N PHE A 217 -2.06 -2.64 -9.73
CA PHE A 217 -0.99 -3.53 -9.27
C PHE A 217 -0.07 -2.74 -8.35
N THR A 218 0.21 -3.30 -7.17
CA THR A 218 1.01 -2.64 -6.12
C THR A 218 2.36 -3.32 -5.98
N GLN A 219 3.38 -2.62 -5.49
CA GLN A 219 4.66 -3.22 -5.14
C GLN A 219 5.35 -2.39 -4.04
N LYS A 220 6.20 -3.04 -3.24
CA LYS A 220 6.89 -2.36 -2.14
C LYS A 220 7.98 -1.41 -2.66
N GLU A 221 8.67 -1.82 -3.71
CA GLU A 221 9.83 -1.15 -4.25
C GLU A 221 9.45 0.08 -5.07
N LEU A 222 10.08 1.22 -4.79
CA LEU A 222 9.91 2.45 -5.56
C LEU A 222 10.77 2.41 -6.83
N VAL A 223 10.13 2.25 -7.99
CA VAL A 223 10.80 2.25 -9.31
C VAL A 223 10.58 3.58 -10.01
N THR A 224 9.31 3.96 -10.23
CA THR A 224 8.96 5.17 -10.99
C THR A 224 8.61 6.34 -10.09
N SER A 225 8.05 6.05 -8.90
CA SER A 225 7.56 7.08 -7.98
C SER A 225 8.62 7.67 -7.05
N LYS A 226 9.85 7.13 -7.03
CA LYS A 226 10.92 7.55 -6.10
C LYS A 226 11.30 9.04 -6.18
N ASN A 227 11.06 9.67 -7.33
CA ASN A 227 11.37 11.08 -7.58
C ASN A 227 10.14 12.01 -7.45
N ALA A 228 8.99 11.48 -7.03
CA ALA A 228 7.83 12.30 -6.71
C ALA A 228 8.18 13.27 -5.55
N ASP A 229 7.47 14.38 -5.49
CA ASP A 229 7.59 15.43 -4.47
C ASP A 229 6.15 15.87 -4.19
N GLY A 230 5.50 15.13 -3.28
CA GLY A 230 4.05 15.12 -3.14
C GLY A 230 3.51 16.42 -2.53
N ASP A 231 4.25 17.02 -1.60
CA ASP A 231 3.93 18.27 -0.92
C ASP A 231 4.65 19.49 -1.51
N SER A 232 5.49 19.28 -2.54
CA SER A 232 6.13 20.33 -3.34
C SER A 232 7.13 21.20 -2.56
N ASP A 233 7.80 20.59 -1.59
CA ASP A 233 8.78 21.25 -0.72
C ASP A 233 10.23 21.18 -1.28
N LYS A 234 10.40 20.50 -2.43
CA LYS A 234 11.65 20.24 -3.17
C LYS A 234 12.51 19.12 -2.57
N LEU A 235 11.97 18.32 -1.65
CA LEU A 235 12.54 17.05 -1.22
C LEU A 235 11.84 15.92 -1.98
N ARG A 236 12.62 15.02 -2.58
CA ARG A 236 12.03 13.89 -3.30
C ARG A 236 11.59 12.84 -2.30
N LYS A 237 10.49 12.14 -2.57
CA LYS A 237 9.95 11.01 -1.80
C LYS A 237 11.02 10.02 -1.32
N ALA A 238 11.97 9.62 -2.17
CA ALA A 238 13.03 8.70 -1.74
C ALA A 238 13.99 9.30 -0.70
N ASP A 239 14.26 10.61 -0.80
CA ASP A 239 15.05 11.35 0.18
C ASP A 239 14.25 11.59 1.45
N GLU A 240 12.96 11.89 1.36
CA GLU A 240 12.04 12.00 2.50
C GLU A 240 12.02 10.74 3.35
N LEU A 241 11.82 9.57 2.72
CA LEU A 241 11.83 8.28 3.41
C LEU A 241 13.20 7.97 4.04
N LYS A 242 14.29 8.48 3.47
CA LYS A 242 15.65 8.33 4.01
C LYS A 242 15.87 9.24 5.22
N HIS A 243 15.33 10.46 5.20
CA HIS A 243 15.41 11.42 6.30
C HIS A 243 14.37 11.17 7.40
N GLY A 244 13.33 10.38 7.11
CA GLY A 244 12.24 10.10 8.03
C GLY A 244 11.19 11.21 8.08
N THR A 245 11.13 12.05 7.05
CA THR A 245 10.14 13.13 6.91
C THR A 245 8.80 12.58 6.44
N ILE A 246 7.79 13.44 6.44
CA ILE A 246 6.40 13.12 6.17
C ILE A 246 6.07 13.57 4.74
N THR A 247 5.96 12.62 3.82
CA THR A 247 5.81 12.84 2.36
C THR A 247 4.60 13.65 1.88
N TRP A 248 3.70 14.03 2.80
CA TRP A 248 2.49 14.83 2.52
C TRP A 248 2.45 16.13 3.34
N LEU A 249 3.56 16.51 3.96
CA LEU A 249 3.68 17.68 4.82
C LEU A 249 5.06 18.33 4.64
N SER A 250 5.05 19.48 3.96
CA SER A 250 6.26 20.23 3.59
C SER A 250 7.19 20.62 4.76
N ASP A 251 6.72 20.61 6.00
CA ASP A 251 7.46 20.96 7.22
C ASP A 251 7.10 19.91 8.28
N SER A 252 7.92 18.86 8.38
CA SER A 252 7.61 17.64 9.11
C SER A 252 7.66 17.80 10.62
N ASP A 253 8.59 18.60 11.13
CA ASP A 253 8.71 18.89 12.55
C ASP A 253 7.97 20.16 12.98
N GLY A 254 7.46 20.91 12.01
CA GLY A 254 6.58 22.03 12.18
C GLY A 254 7.30 23.26 12.70
N ASP A 255 8.61 23.41 12.49
CA ASP A 255 9.40 24.50 13.05
C ASP A 255 9.36 25.79 12.21
N GLY A 256 8.79 25.72 11.01
CA GLY A 256 8.56 26.82 10.08
C GLY A 256 9.48 26.79 8.86
N PHE A 257 10.36 25.80 8.75
CA PHE A 257 11.20 25.56 7.58
C PHE A 257 10.75 24.31 6.84
N ALA A 258 10.88 24.31 5.51
CA ALA A 258 10.49 23.15 4.73
C ALA A 258 11.58 22.06 4.79
N ASP A 259 11.19 20.78 4.77
CA ASP A 259 12.13 19.67 4.92
C ASP A 259 13.23 19.71 3.84
N GLY A 260 12.85 20.01 2.60
CA GLY A 260 13.76 20.20 1.47
C GLY A 260 14.72 21.38 1.64
N GLU A 261 14.31 22.45 2.32
CA GLU A 261 15.18 23.58 2.66
C GLU A 261 16.20 23.19 3.74
N GLU A 262 15.74 22.50 4.78
CA GLU A 262 16.58 22.06 5.89
C GLU A 262 17.63 21.06 5.43
N VAL A 263 17.25 20.03 4.67
CA VAL A 263 18.19 19.06 4.09
C VAL A 263 19.22 19.76 3.22
N LYS A 264 18.80 20.72 2.40
CA LYS A 264 19.70 21.48 1.52
C LYS A 264 20.68 22.36 2.31
N THR A 265 20.25 22.91 3.44
CA THR A 265 21.04 23.82 4.28
C THR A 265 21.80 23.10 5.40
N GLY A 266 21.56 21.81 5.60
CA GLY A 266 22.27 20.96 6.55
C GLY A 266 21.66 20.91 7.95
N PHE A 267 20.40 21.35 8.11
CA PHE A 267 19.57 21.19 9.31
C PHE A 267 18.91 19.80 9.33
N LEU A 268 18.25 19.44 10.44
CA LEU A 268 17.53 18.18 10.58
C LEU A 268 16.03 18.38 10.39
N PRO A 269 15.41 17.86 9.32
CA PRO A 269 13.99 18.10 9.00
C PRO A 269 12.99 17.31 9.87
N THR A 270 13.44 16.80 11.00
CA THR A 270 12.64 15.95 11.91
C THR A 270 12.83 16.36 13.37
N VAL A 271 13.56 17.46 13.59
CA VAL A 271 13.89 18.00 14.90
C VAL A 271 13.72 19.50 14.78
N ALA A 272 12.69 20.04 15.42
CA ALA A 272 12.31 21.44 15.37
C ALA A 272 13.35 22.39 15.99
N GLU A 273 14.50 22.51 15.33
CA GLU A 273 15.73 23.17 15.78
C GLU A 273 15.47 24.65 16.05
N MET A 274 14.61 25.28 15.24
CA MET A 274 14.26 26.69 15.37
C MET A 274 13.24 26.98 16.47
N ARG A 275 12.65 25.93 17.06
CA ARG A 275 11.67 26.03 18.15
C ARG A 275 12.08 25.30 19.43
N LEU A 276 13.34 24.90 19.54
CA LEU A 276 13.86 24.28 20.76
C LEU A 276 13.74 25.24 21.96
N PRO A 277 13.19 24.78 23.10
CA PRO A 277 13.15 25.57 24.34
C PRO A 277 14.53 26.03 24.81
N ASN A 278 14.58 27.21 25.45
CA ASN A 278 15.78 27.91 25.93
C ASN A 278 16.49 27.25 27.14
N ASP A 279 16.19 25.99 27.41
CA ASP A 279 16.75 25.12 28.43
C ASP A 279 16.99 23.69 27.91
N SER A 280 16.93 23.51 26.59
CA SER A 280 17.13 22.21 25.94
C SER A 280 18.56 21.71 26.10
N LEU A 281 18.72 20.43 26.39
CA LEU A 281 20.00 19.74 26.32
C LEU A 281 20.20 19.26 24.88
N ILE A 282 21.28 19.67 24.24
CA ILE A 282 21.53 19.40 22.83
C ILE A 282 22.92 18.79 22.62
N LYS A 283 23.04 17.95 21.60
CA LYS A 283 24.32 17.45 21.09
C LYS A 283 24.23 17.19 19.60
N SER A 284 25.36 17.08 18.90
CA SER A 284 25.32 16.52 17.55
C SER A 284 25.50 15.00 17.55
N ALA A 285 25.15 14.35 16.44
CA ALA A 285 25.21 12.88 16.34
C ALA A 285 26.66 12.36 16.53
N ASN A 286 27.64 13.07 15.96
CA ASN A 286 29.04 12.64 15.89
C ASN A 286 29.95 13.34 16.93
N ASN A 287 29.38 14.06 17.88
CA ASN A 287 30.13 14.74 18.94
C ASN A 287 29.60 14.30 20.32
N PRO A 288 30.45 13.76 21.20
CA PRO A 288 30.02 13.34 22.54
C PRO A 288 29.72 14.53 23.47
N LYS A 289 30.16 15.75 23.13
CA LYS A 289 29.89 16.95 23.94
C LYS A 289 28.40 17.25 24.01
N VAL A 290 27.90 17.45 25.23
CA VAL A 290 26.53 17.87 25.50
C VAL A 290 26.54 19.34 25.89
N TYR A 291 25.56 20.08 25.40
CA TYR A 291 25.42 21.50 25.64
C TYR A 291 24.04 21.79 26.24
N LEU A 292 23.96 22.76 27.13
CA LEU A 292 22.72 23.43 27.50
C LEU A 292 22.48 24.59 26.52
N LEU A 293 21.34 24.58 25.83
CA LEU A 293 20.84 25.72 25.08
C LEU A 293 20.26 26.72 26.07
N LYS A 294 20.77 27.96 26.09
CA LYS A 294 20.26 29.04 26.95
C LYS A 294 20.45 30.39 26.30
N ASN A 295 19.40 31.19 26.23
CA ASN A 295 19.40 32.51 25.59
C ASN A 295 19.97 32.48 24.16
N ASN A 296 19.58 31.48 23.36
CA ASN A 296 20.07 31.24 22.01
C ASN A 296 21.61 31.04 21.91
N ARG A 297 22.21 30.45 22.95
CA ARG A 297 23.64 30.13 23.04
C ARG A 297 23.84 28.73 23.57
N LYS A 298 24.96 28.09 23.22
CA LYS A 298 25.32 26.76 23.72
C LYS A 298 26.32 26.86 24.86
N HIS A 299 26.06 26.17 25.96
CA HIS A 299 26.94 26.07 27.12
C HIS A 299 27.41 24.64 27.27
N HIS A 300 28.70 24.38 27.09
CA HIS A 300 29.23 23.02 27.18
C HIS A 300 29.10 22.50 28.62
N ILE A 301 28.61 21.27 28.78
CA ILE A 301 28.54 20.58 30.07
C ILE A 301 29.82 19.76 30.19
N LEU A 302 30.65 20.08 31.19
CA LEU A 302 32.03 19.58 31.27
C LEU A 302 32.13 18.05 31.21
N ASN A 303 31.26 17.35 31.94
CA ASN A 303 31.27 15.90 32.04
C ASN A 303 29.93 15.36 32.59
N GLU A 304 29.83 14.03 32.63
CA GLU A 304 28.68 13.29 33.17
C GLU A 304 28.37 13.64 34.63
N GLN A 305 29.36 13.86 35.48
CA GLN A 305 29.12 14.18 36.89
C GLN A 305 28.37 15.51 37.04
N VAL A 306 28.78 16.54 36.30
CA VAL A 306 28.09 17.85 36.28
C VAL A 306 26.68 17.71 35.72
N PHE A 307 26.52 16.93 34.65
CA PHE A 307 25.21 16.65 34.06
C PHE A 307 24.23 16.04 35.09
N LEU A 308 24.69 15.02 35.83
CA LEU A 308 23.88 14.34 36.84
C LEU A 308 23.64 15.21 38.09
N ASN A 309 24.61 16.05 38.50
CA ASN A 309 24.47 16.98 39.62
C ASN A 309 23.35 18.01 39.39
N HIS A 310 23.14 18.43 38.14
CA HIS A 310 22.02 19.30 37.75
C HIS A 310 20.67 18.56 37.65
N GLY A 311 20.64 17.25 37.90
CA GLY A 311 19.42 16.45 37.87
C GLY A 311 18.89 16.16 36.46
N TRP A 312 19.71 16.34 35.43
CA TRP A 312 19.34 16.04 34.05
C TRP A 312 19.37 14.53 33.76
N TRP A 313 18.56 14.11 32.80
CA TRP A 313 18.47 12.73 32.35
C TRP A 313 18.89 12.60 30.89
N TRP A 314 19.60 11.53 30.57
CA TRP A 314 20.14 11.29 29.22
C TRP A 314 19.08 11.30 28.12
N ASN A 315 17.85 10.89 28.42
CA ASN A 315 16.72 10.90 27.48
C ASN A 315 16.18 12.31 27.16
N GLN A 316 16.61 13.33 27.91
CA GLN A 316 16.27 14.74 27.63
C GLN A 316 17.16 15.32 26.54
N ILE A 317 18.31 14.72 26.25
CA ILE A 317 19.24 15.23 25.25
C ILE A 317 18.64 15.06 23.84
N LYS A 318 18.49 16.18 23.14
CA LYS A 318 18.11 16.23 21.74
C LYS A 318 19.36 16.15 20.86
N THR A 319 19.32 15.27 19.87
CA THR A 319 20.35 15.26 18.83
C THR A 319 19.95 16.25 17.76
N VAL A 320 20.79 17.24 17.51
CA VAL A 320 20.62 18.32 16.51
C VAL A 320 21.68 18.20 15.41
N SER A 321 21.46 18.90 14.30
CA SER A 321 22.36 19.07 13.19
C SER A 321 23.66 19.74 13.64
N ASN A 322 24.75 19.42 12.93
CA ASN A 322 25.98 20.17 13.11
C ASN A 322 25.80 21.64 12.68
N MET A 323 24.93 21.91 11.71
CA MET A 323 24.66 23.27 11.24
C MET A 323 24.06 24.13 12.35
N PHE A 324 22.99 23.66 12.99
CA PHE A 324 22.38 24.33 14.14
C PHE A 324 23.36 24.47 15.30
N LEU A 325 24.08 23.40 15.66
CA LEU A 325 25.04 23.49 16.76
C LEU A 325 26.16 24.51 16.49
N ASN A 326 26.60 24.66 15.23
CA ASN A 326 27.66 25.59 14.84
C ASN A 326 27.17 27.04 14.68
N SER A 327 25.88 27.26 14.45
CA SER A 327 25.30 28.61 14.38
C SER A 327 25.19 29.26 15.76
N LEU A 328 25.18 28.46 16.84
CA LEU A 328 25.13 28.93 18.22
C LEU A 328 26.52 29.37 18.73
N GLU A 329 26.55 30.56 19.35
CA GLU A 329 27.71 31.04 20.09
C GLU A 329 27.96 30.15 21.32
N GLU A 330 29.21 29.68 21.50
CA GLU A 330 29.62 28.92 22.69
C GLU A 330 29.95 29.89 23.85
N ARG A 331 29.42 29.61 25.04
CA ARG A 331 29.66 30.39 26.27
C ARG A 331 30.23 29.53 27.38
N GLU A 332 30.37 30.16 28.55
CA GLU A 332 30.95 29.57 29.75
C GLU A 332 30.55 28.12 29.95
N LEU A 333 31.59 27.32 30.17
CA LEU A 333 31.53 25.92 30.56
C LEU A 333 30.71 25.79 31.84
N ILE A 334 29.79 24.82 31.85
CA ILE A 334 29.09 24.41 33.07
C ILE A 334 29.95 23.33 33.71
N ASP A 335 30.55 23.65 34.87
CA ASP A 335 31.55 22.83 35.53
C ASP A 335 31.22 22.45 37.00
N ASN A 336 30.10 22.91 37.56
CA ASN A 336 29.72 22.71 38.97
C ASN A 336 28.32 22.16 39.22
#